data_AF-A0A9N9A5I2-F1
#
_entry.id   AF-A0A9N9A5I2-F1
#
_cell.length_a   1.000
_cell.length_b   1.000
_cell.length_c   1.000
_cell.angle_alpha   90.00
_cell.angle_beta   90.00
_cell.angle_gamma   90.00
#
_symmetry.space_group_name_H-M   'P 1'
#
loop_
_entity.id
_entity.type
_entity.pdbx_description
1 polymer ?
#
loop_
_entity_poly.entity_id
_entity_poly.type
_entity_poly.pdbx_seq_one_letter_code
_entity_poly.pdbx_strand_id
1 'polypeptide(L)'
;MKLIIIPLVEQNVSGCDCFEPAHKFDAKWCLDLHGYLNREEFAARLREVNNFIKAFPLLSKRSKRYLTYGIGGVIVLILFAVLAIAFSGSAGKNPGSTYAITVVIEALLSLALPIGRKIVDNMAKNRAEIFTQNLEPVLEQFNRKENPTANWKLVWIEVLTHYNINMNSDGKGTATPKYAEHAELVIEINDALSDLTAQTVRVNLAPTTSPVMYTNNTGVYAPQMVNVA
;
A
#
# COMPACT_ATOMS: atom_id res chain seq x y z
N MET A 1 -19.76 6.68 13.15
CA MET A 1 -18.36 6.35 12.78
C MET A 1 -18.34 6.04 11.30
N LYS A 2 -17.48 6.71 10.53
CA LYS A 2 -17.33 6.50 9.08
C LYS A 2 -15.93 5.97 8.80
N LEU A 3 -15.79 5.11 7.79
CA LEU A 3 -14.54 4.50 7.38
C LEU A 3 -14.27 4.83 5.92
N ILE A 4 -13.07 5.29 5.61
CA ILE A 4 -12.61 5.51 4.25
C ILE A 4 -11.44 4.57 3.99
N ILE A 5 -11.60 3.73 2.97
CA ILE A 5 -10.63 2.71 2.60
C ILE A 5 -9.88 3.17 1.36
N ILE A 6 -8.55 3.14 1.43
CA ILE A 6 -7.66 3.53 0.35
C ILE A 6 -6.80 2.30 0.01
N PRO A 7 -7.08 1.61 -1.10
CA PRO A 7 -6.36 0.40 -1.46
C PRO A 7 -4.96 0.70 -1.99
N LEU A 8 -4.02 -0.20 -1.70
CA LEU A 8 -2.72 -0.21 -2.36
C LEU A 8 -2.87 -0.85 -3.75
N VAL A 9 -2.53 -0.09 -4.80
CA VAL A 9 -2.63 -0.54 -6.20
C VAL A 9 -1.23 -0.73 -6.78
N GLU A 10 -1.01 -1.85 -7.45
CA GLU A 10 0.20 -2.09 -8.26
C GLU A 10 0.08 -1.33 -9.58
N GLN A 11 1.01 -0.41 -9.87
CA GLN A 11 1.01 0.29 -11.15
C GLN A 11 1.55 -0.60 -12.27
N ASN A 12 0.87 -0.58 -13.41
CA ASN A 12 1.35 -1.22 -14.63
C ASN A 12 2.51 -0.40 -15.20
N VAL A 13 3.75 -0.77 -14.85
CA VAL A 13 4.94 -0.23 -15.49
C VAL A 13 5.18 -0.99 -16.81
N SER A 14 5.23 -0.27 -17.93
CA SER A 14 5.57 -0.84 -19.24
C SER A 14 7.09 -0.83 -19.42
N GLY A 15 7.74 -1.99 -19.52
CA GLY A 15 9.18 -2.09 -19.79
C GLY A 15 9.87 -3.32 -19.21
N CYS A 16 11.21 -3.36 -19.33
CA CYS A 16 12.10 -4.38 -18.78
C CYS A 16 12.39 -4.23 -17.28
N ASP A 17 11.74 -3.29 -16.58
CA ASP A 17 11.87 -3.08 -15.13
C ASP A 17 11.10 -4.15 -14.35
N CYS A 18 11.56 -5.40 -14.45
CA CYS A 18 10.99 -6.57 -13.79
C CYS A 18 11.19 -6.58 -12.26
N PHE A 19 11.94 -5.61 -11.73
CA PHE A 19 12.27 -5.45 -10.32
C PHE A 19 11.68 -4.20 -9.65
N GLU A 20 10.98 -3.32 -10.37
CA GLU A 20 10.34 -2.13 -9.79
C GLU A 20 8.81 -2.26 -9.78
N PRO A 21 8.25 -2.77 -8.68
CA PRO A 21 6.83 -2.68 -8.43
C PRO A 21 6.47 -1.33 -7.83
N ALA A 22 6.04 -0.39 -8.67
CA ALA A 22 5.50 0.89 -8.22
C ALA A 22 4.11 0.69 -7.61
N HIS A 23 4.04 0.27 -6.35
CA HIS A 23 2.80 0.30 -5.59
C HIS A 23 2.45 1.75 -5.23
N LYS A 24 1.17 2.08 -5.21
CA LYS A 24 0.67 3.40 -4.81
C LYS A 24 -0.68 3.26 -4.13
N PHE A 25 -0.88 3.95 -3.01
CA PHE A 25 -2.21 4.21 -2.50
C PHE A 25 -2.92 5.21 -3.40
N ASP A 26 -4.00 4.77 -4.03
CA ASP A 26 -4.76 5.60 -4.96
C ASP A 26 -6.15 5.89 -4.42
N ALA A 27 -6.34 7.14 -3.99
CA ALA A 27 -7.62 7.66 -3.58
C ALA A 27 -7.75 9.13 -3.97
N LYS A 28 -9.01 9.53 -4.17
CA LYS A 28 -9.38 10.93 -4.37
C LYS A 28 -10.08 11.42 -3.11
N TRP A 29 -9.89 12.70 -2.80
CA TRP A 29 -10.66 13.35 -1.75
C TRP A 29 -12.16 13.25 -2.08
N CYS A 30 -12.99 12.93 -1.09
CA CYS A 30 -14.44 12.78 -1.21
C CYS A 30 -15.16 13.70 -0.24
N LEU A 31 -16.46 13.93 -0.48
CA LEU A 31 -17.29 14.80 0.36
C LEU A 31 -17.37 14.31 1.81
N ASP A 32 -17.19 13.01 2.07
CA ASP A 32 -17.20 12.44 3.43
C ASP A 32 -16.02 12.91 4.29
N LEU A 33 -14.95 13.42 3.68
CA LEU A 33 -13.81 14.05 4.38
C LEU A 33 -14.05 15.53 4.67
N HIS A 34 -15.14 16.12 4.16
CA HIS A 34 -15.44 17.53 4.34
C HIS A 34 -15.68 17.88 5.81
N GLY A 35 -15.05 18.94 6.28
CA GLY A 35 -15.06 19.34 7.70
C GLY A 35 -14.02 18.63 8.57
N TYR A 36 -13.42 17.54 8.07
CA TYR A 36 -12.42 16.75 8.79
C TYR A 36 -11.01 16.96 8.26
N LEU A 37 -10.87 16.91 6.94
CA LEU A 37 -9.59 16.95 6.26
C LEU A 37 -9.71 17.73 4.96
N ASN A 38 -8.90 18.77 4.81
CA ASN A 38 -8.92 19.58 3.60
C ASN A 38 -8.36 18.80 2.41
N ARG A 39 -8.81 19.16 1.20
CA ARG A 39 -8.37 18.52 -0.05
C ARG A 39 -6.85 18.57 -0.22
N GLU A 40 -6.23 19.70 0.11
CA GLU A 40 -4.79 19.89 0.01
C GLU A 40 -4.03 19.05 1.06
N GLU A 41 -4.53 19.00 2.29
CA GLU A 41 -3.94 18.21 3.36
C GLU A 41 -4.02 16.71 3.07
N PHE A 42 -5.17 16.23 2.60
CA PHE A 42 -5.34 14.84 2.14
C PHE A 42 -4.34 14.50 1.03
N ALA A 43 -4.24 15.35 0.01
CA ALA A 43 -3.32 15.13 -1.10
C ALA A 43 -1.85 15.17 -0.67
N ALA A 44 -1.49 16.06 0.26
CA ALA A 44 -0.14 16.15 0.81
C ALA A 44 0.24 14.89 1.59
N ARG A 45 -0.64 14.40 2.46
CA ARG A 45 -0.41 13.17 3.25
C ARG A 45 -0.38 11.93 2.40
N LEU A 46 -1.31 11.81 1.45
CA LEU A 46 -1.30 10.69 0.51
C LEU A 46 -0.02 10.70 -0.33
N ARG A 47 0.54 11.88 -0.66
CA ARG A 47 1.83 12.00 -1.34
C ARG A 47 2.99 11.57 -0.43
N GLU A 48 2.97 11.97 0.82
CA GLU A 48 3.98 11.58 1.82
C GLU A 48 4.01 10.06 2.01
N VAL A 49 2.85 9.43 2.23
CA VAL A 49 2.75 7.98 2.34
C VAL A 49 3.19 7.27 1.04
N ASN A 50 2.85 7.82 -0.12
CA ASN A 50 3.32 7.27 -1.40
C ASN A 50 4.83 7.44 -1.61
N ASN A 51 5.46 8.47 -1.04
CA ASN A 51 6.92 8.58 -1.02
C ASN A 51 7.55 7.50 -0.13
N PHE A 52 6.91 7.13 0.98
CA PHE A 52 7.35 6.00 1.82
C PHE A 52 7.32 4.68 1.06
N ILE A 53 6.31 4.43 0.23
CA ILE A 53 6.26 3.22 -0.61
C ILE A 53 7.44 3.16 -1.59
N LYS A 54 7.86 4.30 -2.15
CA LYS A 54 9.04 4.36 -3.02
C LYS A 54 10.34 4.07 -2.26
N ALA A 55 10.45 4.54 -1.03
CA ALA A 55 11.62 4.26 -0.19
C ALA A 55 11.67 2.80 0.29
N PHE A 56 10.51 2.19 0.55
CA PHE A 56 10.36 0.82 1.04
C PHE A 56 9.47 -0.01 0.10
N PRO A 57 9.98 -0.41 -1.07
CA PRO A 57 9.18 -1.08 -2.09
C PRO A 57 8.79 -2.50 -1.69
N LEU A 58 7.48 -2.76 -1.70
CA LEU A 58 6.88 -4.09 -1.54
C LEU A 58 7.08 -4.93 -2.81
N LEU A 59 7.25 -6.25 -2.67
CA LEU A 59 7.43 -7.14 -3.82
C LEU A 59 6.13 -7.36 -4.60
N SER A 60 6.11 -7.04 -5.90
CA SER A 60 4.96 -7.37 -6.77
C SER A 60 4.83 -8.86 -7.00
N LYS A 61 3.65 -9.26 -7.47
CA LYS A 61 3.38 -10.59 -8.00
C LYS A 61 4.36 -10.98 -9.12
N ARG A 62 4.71 -10.04 -10.01
CA ARG A 62 5.70 -10.27 -11.07
C ARG A 62 7.09 -10.50 -10.51
N SER A 63 7.59 -9.62 -9.65
CA SER A 63 8.93 -9.75 -9.07
C SER A 63 9.05 -11.01 -8.22
N LYS A 64 8.02 -11.40 -7.45
CA LYS A 64 8.00 -12.68 -6.74
C LYS A 64 8.18 -13.87 -7.69
N ARG A 65 7.49 -13.87 -8.82
CA ARG A 65 7.58 -14.94 -9.83
C ARG A 65 8.97 -15.02 -10.46
N TYR A 66 9.53 -13.89 -10.91
CA TYR A 66 10.88 -13.84 -11.49
C TYR A 66 11.95 -14.23 -10.47
N LEU A 67 11.87 -13.73 -9.24
CA LEU A 67 12.80 -14.06 -8.17
C LEU A 67 12.75 -15.56 -7.84
N THR A 68 11.56 -16.15 -7.82
CA THR A 68 11.38 -17.60 -7.60
C THR A 68 12.07 -18.41 -8.70
N TYR A 69 11.86 -18.07 -9.98
CA TYR A 69 12.50 -18.78 -11.08
C TYR A 69 14.01 -18.52 -11.14
N GLY A 70 14.46 -17.31 -10.83
CA GLY A 70 15.87 -16.97 -10.75
C GLY A 70 16.59 -17.77 -9.68
N ILE A 71 16.07 -17.77 -8.44
CA ILE A 71 16.61 -18.57 -7.33
C ILE A 71 16.55 -20.06 -7.67
N GLY A 72 15.41 -20.55 -8.17
CA GLY A 72 15.27 -21.95 -8.59
C GLY A 72 16.28 -22.35 -9.66
N GLY A 73 16.50 -21.49 -10.65
CA GLY A 73 17.48 -21.69 -11.71
C GLY A 73 18.92 -21.75 -11.18
N VAL A 74 19.29 -20.85 -10.28
CA VAL A 74 20.61 -20.86 -9.62
C VAL A 74 20.82 -22.15 -8.82
N ILE A 75 19.81 -22.60 -8.06
CA ILE A 75 19.87 -23.86 -7.30
C ILE A 75 20.09 -25.05 -8.24
N VAL A 76 19.35 -25.12 -9.36
CA VAL A 76 19.51 -26.19 -10.35
C VAL A 76 20.90 -26.15 -10.99
N LEU A 77 21.41 -24.97 -11.31
CA LEU A 77 22.74 -24.80 -11.91
C LEU A 77 23.84 -25.27 -10.95
N ILE A 78 23.75 -24.92 -9.67
CA ILE A 78 24.69 -25.39 -8.63
C ILE A 78 24.62 -26.91 -8.51
N LEU A 79 23.43 -27.49 -8.42
CA LEU A 79 23.25 -28.94 -8.30
C LEU A 79 23.77 -29.69 -9.52
N PHE A 80 23.54 -29.14 -10.72
CA PHE A 80 24.11 -29.68 -11.96
C PHE A 80 25.64 -29.64 -11.96
N ALA A 81 26.25 -28.54 -11.51
CA ALA A 81 27.70 -28.41 -11.40
C ALA A 81 28.29 -29.44 -10.42
N VAL A 82 27.65 -29.63 -9.26
CA VAL A 82 28.06 -30.65 -8.26
C VAL A 82 27.99 -32.06 -8.85
N LEU A 83 26.90 -32.38 -9.56
CA LEU A 83 26.76 -33.67 -10.24
C LEU A 83 27.83 -33.85 -11.32
N ALA A 84 28.07 -32.85 -12.16
CA ALA A 84 29.08 -32.90 -13.20
C ALA A 84 30.49 -33.16 -12.64
N ILE A 85 30.84 -32.56 -11.49
CA ILE A 85 32.10 -32.80 -10.79
C ILE A 85 32.14 -34.21 -10.17
N ALA A 86 31.05 -34.66 -9.54
CA ALA A 86 30.99 -35.99 -8.92
C ALA A 86 31.11 -37.11 -9.96
N PHE A 87 30.56 -36.93 -11.16
CA PHE A 87 30.61 -37.91 -12.25
C PHE A 87 31.83 -37.77 -13.17
N SER A 88 32.53 -36.62 -13.17
CA SER A 88 33.77 -36.46 -13.97
C SER A 88 34.95 -37.29 -13.43
N GLY A 89 34.91 -37.66 -12.14
CA GLY A 89 35.86 -38.62 -11.53
C GLY A 89 35.58 -40.09 -11.87
N SER A 90 34.40 -40.41 -12.39
CA SER A 90 34.02 -41.75 -12.88
C SER A 90 34.05 -41.77 -14.41
N ALA A 91 35.20 -41.36 -14.97
CA ALA A 91 35.45 -41.37 -16.41
C ALA A 91 35.57 -42.81 -16.92
N GLY A 92 34.44 -43.45 -17.21
CA GLY A 92 34.43 -44.70 -17.94
C GLY A 92 33.13 -45.47 -17.83
N LYS A 93 32.43 -45.54 -18.98
CA LYS A 93 31.37 -46.52 -19.29
C LYS A 93 29.98 -46.14 -18.78
N ASN A 94 29.32 -45.23 -19.50
CA ASN A 94 28.17 -45.55 -20.35
C ASN A 94 27.53 -44.23 -20.83
N PRO A 95 27.43 -43.98 -22.15
CA PRO A 95 26.56 -42.92 -22.69
C PRO A 95 25.10 -43.39 -22.59
N GLY A 96 24.62 -43.53 -21.36
CA GLY A 96 23.31 -44.07 -21.02
C GLY A 96 22.23 -43.00 -20.97
N SER A 97 21.77 -42.61 -22.16
CA SER A 97 20.50 -41.94 -22.44
C SER A 97 20.31 -40.52 -21.92
N THR A 98 20.01 -39.60 -22.85
CA THR A 98 19.44 -38.27 -22.63
C THR A 98 18.25 -38.30 -21.65
N TYR A 99 17.54 -39.43 -21.59
CA TYR A 99 16.45 -39.73 -20.65
C TYR A 99 16.85 -39.62 -19.18
N ALA A 100 18.00 -40.18 -18.78
CA ALA A 100 18.47 -40.11 -17.40
C ALA A 100 18.78 -38.66 -16.97
N ILE A 101 19.30 -37.86 -17.89
CA ILE A 101 19.60 -36.43 -17.65
C ILE A 101 18.31 -35.63 -17.48
N THR A 102 17.30 -35.84 -18.34
CA THR A 102 16.00 -35.16 -18.21
C THR A 102 15.29 -35.50 -16.90
N VAL A 103 15.30 -36.76 -16.47
CA VAL A 103 14.68 -37.19 -15.19
C VAL A 103 15.36 -36.53 -13.99
N VAL A 104 16.69 -36.42 -14.01
CA VAL A 104 17.45 -35.74 -12.96
C VAL A 104 17.12 -34.24 -12.93
N ILE A 105 17.06 -33.57 -14.07
CA ILE A 105 16.72 -32.14 -14.14
C ILE A 105 15.29 -31.88 -13.63
N GLU A 106 14.32 -32.71 -14.01
CA GLU A 106 12.94 -32.60 -13.52
C GLU A 106 12.86 -32.81 -12.00
N ALA A 107 13.56 -33.82 -11.48
CA ALA A 107 13.64 -34.06 -10.04
C ALA A 107 14.26 -32.86 -9.30
N LEU A 108 15.34 -32.28 -9.84
CA LEU A 108 15.99 -31.10 -9.25
C LEU A 108 15.07 -29.87 -9.28
N LEU A 109 14.37 -29.62 -10.38
CA LEU A 109 13.40 -28.52 -10.49
C LEU A 109 12.23 -28.69 -9.50
N SER A 110 11.76 -29.91 -9.30
CA SER A 110 10.67 -30.22 -8.37
C SER A 110 11.03 -29.89 -6.92
N LEU A 111 12.32 -29.99 -6.56
CA LEU A 111 12.86 -29.65 -5.24
C LEU A 111 13.26 -28.18 -5.13
N ALA A 112 13.82 -27.59 -6.21
CA ALA A 112 14.34 -26.23 -6.20
C ALA A 112 13.22 -25.16 -6.17
N LEU A 113 12.14 -25.36 -6.93
CA LEU A 113 11.03 -24.39 -7.00
C LEU A 113 10.33 -24.15 -5.66
N PRO A 114 9.97 -25.16 -4.84
CA PRO A 114 9.35 -24.91 -3.53
C PRO A 114 10.30 -24.20 -2.56
N ILE A 115 11.59 -24.52 -2.60
CA ILE A 115 12.61 -23.82 -1.79
C ILE A 115 12.69 -22.35 -2.22
N GLY A 116 12.77 -22.09 -3.52
CA GLY A 116 12.77 -20.75 -4.08
C GLY A 116 11.54 -19.95 -3.66
N ARG A 117 10.34 -20.55 -3.75
CA ARG A 117 9.09 -19.93 -3.29
C ARG A 117 9.16 -19.54 -1.82
N LYS A 118 9.59 -20.45 -0.95
CA LYS A 118 9.70 -20.20 0.49
C LYS A 118 10.66 -19.04 0.81
N ILE A 119 11.78 -18.95 0.11
CA ILE A 119 12.73 -17.83 0.27
C ILE A 119 12.09 -16.51 -0.16
N VAL A 120 11.42 -16.49 -1.31
CA VAL A 120 10.74 -15.30 -1.84
C VAL A 120 9.62 -14.84 -0.91
N ASP A 121 8.83 -15.77 -0.39
CA ASP A 121 7.72 -15.46 0.52
C ASP A 121 8.23 -14.88 1.84
N ASN A 122 9.31 -15.45 2.41
CA ASN A 122 9.97 -14.88 3.58
C ASN A 122 10.51 -13.47 3.31
N MET A 123 11.12 -13.24 2.15
CA MET A 123 11.60 -11.91 1.76
C MET A 123 10.45 -10.90 1.61
N ALA A 124 9.32 -11.34 1.03
CA ALA A 124 8.13 -10.52 0.92
C ALA A 124 7.54 -10.16 2.28
N LYS A 125 7.46 -11.12 3.20
CA LYS A 125 7.00 -10.90 4.56
C LYS A 125 7.91 -9.90 5.29
N ASN A 126 9.22 -10.09 5.23
CA ASN A 126 10.18 -9.18 5.86
C ASN A 126 10.07 -7.75 5.31
N ARG A 127 9.88 -7.59 3.99
CA ARG A 127 9.66 -6.26 3.39
C ARG A 127 8.34 -5.63 3.82
N ALA A 128 7.27 -6.41 3.93
CA ALA A 128 5.98 -5.93 4.43
C ALA A 128 6.04 -5.50 5.90
N GLU A 129 6.81 -6.22 6.71
CA GLU A 129 7.07 -5.89 8.11
C GLU A 129 7.87 -4.59 8.24
N ILE A 130 8.99 -4.47 7.52
CA ILE A 130 9.79 -3.23 7.49
C ILE A 130 8.94 -2.05 7.00
N PHE A 131 8.14 -2.24 5.96
CA PHE A 131 7.23 -1.21 5.47
C PHE A 131 6.24 -0.75 6.55
N THR A 132 5.61 -1.70 7.25
CA THR A 132 4.66 -1.43 8.33
C THR A 132 5.32 -0.64 9.46
N GLN A 133 6.48 -1.11 9.94
CA GLN A 133 7.23 -0.48 11.03
C GLN A 133 7.67 0.95 10.72
N ASN A 134 7.93 1.28 9.45
CA ASN A 134 8.34 2.62 9.05
C ASN A 134 7.15 3.55 8.75
N LEU A 135 6.02 3.00 8.30
CA LEU A 135 4.83 3.79 7.98
C LEU A 135 4.00 4.12 9.23
N GLU A 136 3.90 3.21 10.19
CA GLU A 136 3.09 3.38 11.39
C GLU A 136 3.40 4.67 12.17
N PRO A 137 4.67 5.05 12.44
CA PRO A 137 4.99 6.31 13.13
C PRO A 137 4.51 7.57 12.39
N VAL A 138 4.47 7.53 11.05
CA VAL A 138 4.00 8.64 10.20
C VAL A 138 2.48 8.79 10.36
N LEU A 139 1.76 7.67 10.33
CA LEU A 139 0.31 7.66 10.57
C LEU A 139 -0.01 8.13 11.99
N GLU A 140 0.76 7.71 12.99
CA GLU A 140 0.64 8.20 14.37
C GLU A 140 0.89 9.72 14.47
N GLN A 141 1.82 10.27 13.70
CA GLN A 141 2.05 11.71 13.65
C GLN A 141 0.84 12.46 13.07
N PHE A 142 0.23 11.93 12.00
CA PHE A 142 -1.03 12.48 11.47
C PHE A 142 -2.14 12.42 12.52
N ASN A 143 -2.26 11.29 13.20
CA ASN A 143 -3.27 11.09 14.25
C ASN A 143 -3.07 12.05 15.41
N ARG A 144 -1.84 12.29 15.90
CA ARG A 144 -1.60 13.26 16.97
C ARG A 144 -2.06 14.69 16.63
N LYS A 145 -2.08 15.07 15.35
CA LYS A 145 -2.54 16.39 14.91
C LYS A 145 -4.07 16.50 14.81
N GLU A 146 -4.77 15.39 14.55
CA GLU A 146 -6.20 15.37 14.20
C GLU A 146 -7.09 14.57 15.15
N ASN A 147 -6.49 13.81 16.06
CA ASN A 147 -7.17 13.02 17.06
C ASN A 147 -8.07 13.95 17.89
N PRO A 148 -9.36 13.63 18.06
CA PRO A 148 -10.02 12.34 17.75
C PRO A 148 -10.85 12.29 16.45
N THR A 149 -10.70 13.28 15.57
CA THR A 149 -11.61 13.51 14.45
C THR A 149 -11.34 12.60 13.25
N ALA A 150 -10.06 12.37 12.91
CA ALA A 150 -9.65 11.48 11.81
C ALA A 150 -8.42 10.65 12.21
N ASN A 151 -8.55 9.32 12.20
CA ASN A 151 -7.47 8.39 12.55
C ASN A 151 -7.06 7.54 11.35
N TRP A 152 -5.81 7.66 10.94
CA TRP A 152 -5.17 6.90 9.87
C TRP A 152 -4.57 5.61 10.42
N LYS A 153 -4.83 4.49 9.74
CA LYS A 153 -4.31 3.16 10.08
C LYS A 153 -3.90 2.42 8.82
N LEU A 154 -2.89 1.57 8.92
CA LEU A 154 -2.55 0.57 7.90
C LEU A 154 -3.16 -0.77 8.32
N VAL A 155 -3.88 -1.42 7.41
CA VAL A 155 -4.48 -2.73 7.64
C VAL A 155 -4.08 -3.69 6.52
N TRP A 156 -3.71 -4.90 6.89
CA TRP A 156 -3.48 -5.99 5.96
C TRP A 156 -4.72 -6.89 5.93
N ILE A 157 -5.36 -7.01 4.77
CA ILE A 157 -6.57 -7.82 4.58
C ILE A 157 -6.35 -8.89 3.53
N GLU A 158 -7.04 -10.03 3.68
CA GLU A 158 -7.09 -11.05 2.65
C GLU A 158 -8.17 -10.70 1.62
N VAL A 159 -7.75 -10.46 0.38
CA VAL A 159 -8.66 -10.15 -0.72
C VAL A 159 -8.73 -11.32 -1.69
N LEU A 160 -9.95 -11.70 -2.06
CA LEU A 160 -10.18 -12.66 -3.13
C LEU A 160 -9.68 -12.07 -4.45
N THR A 161 -8.71 -12.73 -5.08
CA THR A 161 -8.09 -12.22 -6.31
C THR A 161 -8.68 -12.84 -7.57
N HIS A 162 -8.88 -14.15 -7.57
CA HIS A 162 -9.49 -14.90 -8.68
C HIS A 162 -9.92 -16.28 -8.20
N TYR A 163 -10.75 -16.94 -9.00
CA TYR A 163 -11.04 -18.37 -8.84
C TYR A 163 -10.10 -19.17 -9.75
N ASN A 164 -9.50 -20.21 -9.21
CA ASN A 164 -8.88 -21.25 -10.03
C ASN A 164 -9.97 -22.20 -10.50
N ILE A 165 -10.21 -22.24 -11.81
CA ILE A 165 -11.24 -23.08 -12.41
C ILE A 165 -10.53 -24.28 -13.05
N ASN A 166 -10.73 -25.46 -12.48
CA ASN A 166 -10.28 -26.72 -13.05
C ASN A 166 -11.49 -27.47 -13.61
N MET A 167 -11.56 -27.63 -14.93
CA MET A 167 -12.57 -28.48 -15.57
C MET A 167 -12.00 -29.88 -15.79
N ASN A 168 -12.76 -30.89 -15.37
CA ASN A 168 -12.49 -32.27 -15.72
C ASN A 168 -13.03 -32.57 -17.13
N SER A 169 -12.54 -33.63 -17.76
CA SER A 169 -13.01 -34.14 -19.06
C SER A 169 -14.52 -34.39 -19.12
N ASP A 170 -15.14 -34.62 -17.96
CA ASP A 170 -16.54 -35.02 -17.83
C ASP A 170 -17.49 -33.81 -17.73
N GLY A 171 -16.99 -32.59 -18.02
CA GLY A 171 -17.75 -31.35 -17.99
C GLY A 171 -18.03 -30.79 -16.58
N LYS A 172 -17.60 -31.49 -15.52
CA LYS A 172 -17.66 -31.01 -14.13
C LYS A 172 -16.41 -30.17 -13.82
N GLY A 173 -16.61 -29.00 -13.22
CA GLY A 173 -15.52 -28.12 -12.80
C GLY A 173 -15.48 -27.91 -11.29
N THR A 174 -14.28 -27.74 -10.76
CA THR A 174 -14.05 -27.22 -9.40
C THR A 174 -13.56 -25.78 -9.49
N ALA A 175 -14.19 -24.90 -8.72
CA ALA A 175 -13.79 -23.50 -8.59
C ALA A 175 -13.22 -23.30 -7.18
N THR A 176 -11.91 -23.09 -7.10
CA THR A 176 -11.23 -22.85 -5.82
C THR A 176 -10.91 -21.37 -5.70
N PRO A 177 -11.44 -20.64 -4.70
CA PRO A 177 -11.11 -19.24 -4.48
C PRO A 177 -9.62 -19.10 -4.11
N LYS A 178 -8.96 -18.07 -4.64
CA LYS A 178 -7.57 -17.74 -4.31
C LYS A 178 -7.47 -16.35 -3.70
N TYR A 179 -6.97 -16.30 -2.48
CA TYR A 179 -6.79 -15.08 -1.71
C TYR A 179 -5.36 -14.56 -1.81
N ALA A 180 -5.19 -13.26 -1.65
CA ALA A 180 -3.90 -12.61 -1.46
C ALA A 180 -4.02 -11.54 -0.39
N GLU A 181 -2.99 -11.40 0.44
CA GLU A 181 -2.88 -10.27 1.37
C GLU A 181 -2.68 -8.97 0.58
N HIS A 182 -3.49 -7.96 0.89
CA HIS A 182 -3.41 -6.61 0.37
C HIS A 182 -3.30 -5.62 1.54
N ALA A 183 -2.51 -4.57 1.33
CA ALA A 183 -2.45 -3.44 2.25
C ALA A 183 -3.51 -2.40 1.90
N GLU A 184 -4.18 -1.87 2.92
CA GLU A 184 -5.13 -0.77 2.81
C GLU A 184 -4.81 0.29 3.86
N LEU A 185 -4.92 1.56 3.48
CA LEU A 185 -5.00 2.65 4.46
C LEU A 185 -6.47 2.87 4.82
N VAL A 186 -6.77 2.88 6.10
CA VAL A 186 -8.09 3.14 6.64
C VAL A 186 -8.06 4.47 7.38
N ILE A 187 -8.98 5.37 7.03
CA ILE A 187 -9.23 6.61 7.77
C ILE A 187 -10.54 6.42 8.53
N GLU A 188 -10.46 6.40 9.85
CA GLU A 188 -11.61 6.32 10.74
C GLU A 188 -12.02 7.72 11.18
N ILE A 189 -13.25 8.12 10.85
CA ILE A 189 -13.81 9.42 11.19
C ILE A 189 -14.82 9.24 12.33
N ASN A 190 -14.60 9.97 13.41
CA ASN A 190 -15.50 9.98 14.56
C ASN A 190 -16.41 11.22 14.53
N ASP A 191 -17.59 11.05 13.92
CA ASP A 191 -18.62 12.11 13.78
C ASP A 191 -19.03 12.74 15.12
N ALA A 192 -18.99 11.97 16.22
CA ALA A 192 -19.42 12.43 17.54
C ALA A 192 -18.55 13.56 18.14
N LEU A 193 -17.39 13.84 17.55
CA LEU A 193 -16.44 14.86 18.01
C LEU A 193 -16.32 16.03 17.00
N SER A 194 -16.96 15.92 15.84
CA SER A 194 -16.99 16.95 14.78
C SER A 194 -17.73 18.21 15.21
N ASP A 195 -18.86 18.04 15.92
CA ASP A 195 -19.67 19.15 16.42
C ASP A 195 -18.94 19.97 17.51
N LEU A 196 -17.96 19.37 18.20
CA LEU A 196 -17.12 20.05 19.20
C LEU A 196 -16.05 20.92 18.57
N THR A 197 -15.46 20.50 17.44
CA THR A 197 -14.48 21.30 16.70
C THR A 197 -15.13 22.39 15.85
N ALA A 198 -16.40 22.22 15.44
CA ALA A 198 -17.21 23.28 14.84
C ALA A 198 -17.40 24.50 15.76
N GLN A 199 -17.32 24.34 17.08
CA GLN A 199 -17.37 25.46 18.03
C GLN A 199 -16.07 26.25 18.15
N THR A 200 -14.93 25.72 17.71
CA THR A 200 -13.63 26.43 17.74
C THR A 200 -13.50 27.43 16.60
N VAL A 201 -14.30 27.32 15.54
CA VAL A 201 -14.46 28.34 14.49
C VAL A 201 -15.60 29.30 14.87
N ARG A 202 -15.63 29.80 16.10
CA ARG A 202 -16.32 31.06 16.38
C ARG A 202 -15.47 32.17 15.82
N VAL A 203 -15.79 32.58 14.60
CA VAL A 203 -15.35 33.85 14.03
C VAL A 203 -15.61 34.91 15.10
N ASN A 204 -14.55 35.52 15.63
CA ASN A 204 -14.67 36.81 16.29
C ASN A 204 -15.09 37.80 15.21
N LEU A 205 -16.40 37.84 14.94
CA LEU A 205 -17.04 39.00 14.35
C LEU A 205 -16.98 40.09 15.43
N ALA A 206 -15.80 40.67 15.62
CA ALA A 206 -15.74 41.99 16.19
C ALA A 206 -16.64 42.85 15.28
N PRO A 207 -17.69 43.49 15.80
CA PRO A 207 -18.44 44.43 15.00
C PRO A 207 -17.43 45.48 14.56
N THR A 208 -17.14 45.50 13.25
CA THR A 208 -16.38 46.58 12.67
C THR A 208 -17.32 47.78 12.71
N THR A 209 -17.36 48.47 13.84
CA THR A 209 -17.86 49.83 13.93
C THR A 209 -16.88 50.70 13.17
N SER A 210 -16.97 50.68 11.84
CA SER A 210 -16.45 51.77 11.04
C SER A 210 -17.21 53.03 11.48
N PRO A 211 -16.54 54.05 12.05
CA PRO A 211 -17.21 55.31 12.31
C PRO A 211 -17.61 55.89 10.96
N VAL A 212 -18.92 55.91 10.68
CA VAL A 212 -19.46 56.71 9.58
C VAL A 212 -19.30 58.17 10.02
N MET A 213 -18.22 58.80 9.56
CA MET A 213 -18.02 60.23 9.68
C MET A 213 -19.04 60.95 8.79
N TYR A 214 -20.16 61.37 9.36
CA TYR A 214 -21.01 62.36 8.73
C TYR A 214 -20.38 63.74 8.95
N THR A 215 -19.95 64.38 7.87
CA THR A 215 -19.54 65.79 7.88
C THR A 215 -20.79 66.66 7.97
N ASN A 216 -21.08 67.19 9.15
CA ASN A 216 -21.96 68.35 9.28
C ASN A 216 -21.08 69.62 9.33
N ASN A 217 -21.45 70.62 8.53
CA ASN A 217 -20.73 71.87 8.27
C ASN A 217 -20.63 72.85 9.46
N THR A 218 -20.54 72.36 10.70
CA THR A 218 -20.33 73.19 11.89
C THR A 218 -19.48 72.40 12.88
N GLY A 219 -18.18 72.68 12.91
CA GLY A 219 -17.17 71.86 13.58
C GLY A 219 -17.24 71.85 15.12
N VAL A 220 -17.99 70.90 15.68
CA VAL A 220 -17.87 70.44 17.08
C VAL A 220 -18.16 68.94 17.14
N TYR A 221 -17.20 68.15 17.64
CA TYR A 221 -17.34 66.69 17.81
C TYR A 221 -17.87 66.34 19.19
N ALA A 222 -19.01 65.65 19.26
CA ALA A 222 -19.45 64.91 20.45
C ALA A 222 -19.96 63.52 20.01
N PRO A 223 -19.45 62.41 20.54
CA PRO A 223 -19.97 61.09 20.24
C PRO A 223 -21.30 60.87 20.96
N GLN A 224 -22.39 60.64 20.22
CA GLN A 224 -23.63 60.11 20.79
C GLN A 224 -23.61 58.58 20.73
N MET A 225 -23.80 57.94 21.88
CA MET A 225 -24.07 56.51 21.96
C MET A 225 -25.56 56.26 21.71
N VAL A 226 -25.89 55.51 20.67
CA VAL A 226 -27.23 54.98 20.45
C VAL A 226 -27.29 53.61 21.12
N ASN A 227 -28.05 53.51 22.21
CA ASN A 227 -28.44 52.24 22.80
C ASN A 227 -29.61 51.68 21.98
N VAL A 228 -29.44 50.51 21.39
CA VAL A 228 -30.54 49.74 20.80
C VAL A 228 -30.81 48.58 21.76
N ALA A 229 -32.02 48.56 22.30
CA ALA A 229 -32.56 47.52 23.16
C ALA A 229 -32.90 46.24 22.38
#